data_AF-A0A3P7J733-F1
#
_entry.id   AF-A0A3P7J733-F1
#
_cell.length_a   1.000
_cell.length_b   1.000
_cell.length_c   1.000
_cell.angle_alpha   90.00
_cell.angle_beta   90.00
_cell.angle_gamma   90.00
#
_symmetry.space_group_name_H-M   'P 1'
#
loop_
_entity.id
_entity.type
_entity.pdbx_description
1 polymer ?
#
loop_
_entity_poly.entity_id
_entity_poly.type
_entity_poly.pdbx_seq_one_letter_code
_entity_poly.pdbx_strand_id
1 'polypeptide(L)'
;MNKRVGAIDEFAIETLSDGLSLHCALVVSGWIEEDTYFLLLLLNVQSCEEAFEHQWRHLNLSREQYTLRYESKYLMELGKAMSYIMSIAVSVAIQQTLMETALAGLMAAVAWPVAILSCASVLDNPWNVCIARAAEVGEYLAEALLSRSHGKRPISLVGFSLGARVIYHCLLAMSKR
;
A
#
# COMPACT_ATOMS: atom_id res chain seq x y z
N MET A 1 7.43 -18.44 -3.88
CA MET A 1 6.69 -19.24 -4.89
C MET A 1 5.29 -18.66 -4.98
N ASN A 2 5.02 -17.83 -5.98
CA ASN A 2 3.76 -17.10 -6.10
C ASN A 2 2.61 -18.08 -6.38
N LYS A 3 1.72 -18.24 -5.39
CA LYS A 3 0.49 -19.01 -5.56
C LYS A 3 -0.58 -18.06 -6.09
N ARG A 4 -1.09 -18.36 -7.29
CA ARG A 4 -2.36 -17.81 -7.75
C ARG A 4 -3.47 -18.41 -6.90
N VAL A 5 -4.32 -17.57 -6.30
CA VAL A 5 -5.44 -18.03 -5.49
C VAL A 5 -6.72 -17.51 -6.13
N GLY A 6 -7.38 -18.38 -6.90
CA GLY A 6 -8.57 -18.02 -7.67
C GLY A 6 -8.32 -16.88 -8.67
N ALA A 7 -9.02 -15.76 -8.50
CA ALA A 7 -8.94 -14.60 -9.38
C ALA A 7 -7.74 -13.67 -9.09
N ILE A 8 -6.99 -13.92 -8.01
CA ILE A 8 -5.87 -13.10 -7.54
C ILE A 8 -4.56 -13.64 -8.11
N ASP A 9 -3.76 -12.75 -8.68
CA ASP A 9 -2.50 -13.11 -9.32
C ASP A 9 -1.40 -13.41 -8.29
N GLU A 10 -1.43 -12.75 -7.13
CA GLU A 10 -0.44 -12.90 -6.07
C GLU A 10 -1.06 -12.79 -4.67
N PHE A 11 -0.81 -13.80 -3.84
CA PHE A 11 -1.18 -13.82 -2.43
C PHE A 11 -0.16 -14.64 -1.64
N ALA A 12 0.57 -14.02 -0.72
CA ALA A 12 1.51 -14.68 0.18
C ALA A 12 1.59 -13.95 1.52
N ILE A 13 1.67 -14.71 2.61
CA ILE A 13 2.00 -14.19 3.93
C ILE A 13 3.47 -14.48 4.16
N GLU A 14 4.25 -13.43 4.35
CA GLU A 14 5.71 -13.49 4.51
C GLU A 14 6.11 -13.03 5.90
N THR A 15 7.22 -13.55 6.41
CA THR A 15 7.69 -13.19 7.75
C THR A 15 8.51 -11.91 7.70
N LEU A 16 8.13 -10.93 8.52
CA LEU A 16 8.85 -9.67 8.70
C LEU A 16 9.86 -9.75 9.84
N SER A 17 9.53 -10.48 10.91
CA SER A 17 10.45 -10.71 12.02
C SER A 17 10.28 -12.11 12.61
N ASP A 18 11.38 -12.87 12.62
CA ASP A 18 11.44 -14.21 13.21
C ASP A 18 11.68 -14.12 14.71
N GLY A 19 10.59 -14.17 15.47
CA GLY A 19 10.62 -14.21 16.93
C GLY A 19 9.41 -14.95 17.47
N LEU A 20 9.51 -15.43 18.71
CA LEU A 20 8.38 -16.06 19.40
C LEU A 20 7.60 -15.01 20.19
N SER A 21 6.28 -15.00 20.01
CA SER A 21 5.38 -14.13 20.76
C SER A 21 4.06 -14.83 21.10
N LEU A 22 3.40 -14.34 22.15
CA LEU A 22 2.06 -14.79 22.53
C LEU A 22 0.97 -14.23 21.60
N HIS A 23 1.29 -13.18 20.84
CA HIS A 23 0.46 -12.59 19.79
C HIS A 23 1.27 -12.39 18.51
N CYS A 24 0.63 -12.54 17.36
CA CYS A 24 1.23 -12.22 16.07
C CYS A 24 0.69 -10.89 15.55
N ALA A 25 1.50 -10.19 14.74
CA ALA A 25 1.06 -9.03 13.98
C ALA A 25 1.06 -9.37 12.48
N LEU A 26 0.02 -8.99 11.77
CA LEU A 26 -0.03 -9.03 10.31
C LEU A 26 -0.21 -7.61 9.79
N VAL A 27 0.75 -7.18 8.98
CA VAL A 27 0.74 -5.87 8.34
C VAL A 27 0.31 -5.98 6.88
N VAL A 28 -0.44 -4.98 6.41
CA VAL A 28 -0.96 -4.94 5.05
C VAL A 28 -0.71 -3.56 4.45
N SER A 29 0.20 -3.51 3.47
CA SER A 29 0.52 -2.28 2.75
C SER A 29 -0.60 -1.86 1.80
N GLY A 30 -0.85 -0.55 1.67
CA GLY A 30 -1.89 -0.01 0.78
C GLY A 30 -1.40 0.50 -0.57
N TRP A 31 -0.11 0.73 -0.72
CA TRP A 31 0.59 0.93 -1.98
C TRP A 31 2.06 0.63 -1.70
N ILE A 32 2.85 0.37 -2.73
CA ILE A 32 4.30 0.18 -2.61
C ILE A 32 5.00 1.12 -3.58
N GLU A 33 6.15 1.64 -3.17
CA GLU A 33 6.97 2.52 -4.00
C GLU A 33 8.19 1.74 -4.46
N GLU A 34 8.58 1.93 -5.73
CA GLU A 34 9.64 1.13 -6.34
C GLU A 34 11.01 1.46 -5.74
N ASP A 35 11.20 2.68 -5.22
CA ASP A 35 12.43 3.09 -4.54
C ASP A 35 12.21 4.43 -3.83
N THR A 36 12.30 4.47 -2.51
CA THR A 36 12.50 5.73 -1.79
C THR A 36 13.97 5.90 -1.39
N TYR A 37 14.66 6.65 -2.27
CA TYR A 37 15.84 7.48 -2.04
C TYR A 37 17.21 6.78 -1.96
N PHE A 38 18.09 7.15 -2.90
CA PHE A 38 19.54 7.42 -2.86
C PHE A 38 20.49 6.52 -2.03
N LEU A 39 20.10 6.07 -0.83
CA LEU A 39 20.81 5.07 -0.04
C LEU A 39 20.83 3.68 -0.69
N LEU A 40 19.76 3.30 -1.40
CA LEU A 40 19.68 2.02 -2.12
C LEU A 40 20.61 1.97 -3.35
N LEU A 41 20.91 3.12 -3.95
CA LEU A 41 21.86 3.23 -5.06
C LEU A 41 23.31 2.86 -4.63
N LEU A 42 23.62 3.00 -3.34
CA LEU A 42 24.93 2.62 -2.78
C LEU A 42 25.03 1.13 -2.43
N LEU A 43 23.90 0.42 -2.33
CA LEU A 43 23.86 -0.96 -1.85
C LEU A 43 23.49 -1.99 -2.93
N ASN A 44 23.14 -1.55 -4.14
CA ASN A 44 22.89 -2.41 -5.29
C ASN A 44 21.84 -3.51 -5.00
N VAL A 45 20.77 -3.13 -4.28
CA VAL A 45 19.69 -4.03 -3.90
C VAL A 45 18.49 -3.74 -4.79
N GLN A 46 18.16 -4.71 -5.65
CA GLN A 46 17.15 -4.58 -6.68
C GLN A 46 16.15 -5.73 -6.52
N SER A 47 15.10 -5.54 -5.72
CA SER A 47 13.96 -6.45 -5.74
C SER A 47 12.69 -5.81 -5.19
N CYS A 48 11.59 -5.93 -5.93
CA CYS A 48 10.23 -5.66 -5.44
C CYS A 48 9.86 -6.51 -4.22
N GLU A 49 10.63 -7.57 -3.92
CA GLU A 49 10.41 -8.41 -2.74
C GLU A 49 10.58 -7.62 -1.44
N GLU A 50 11.53 -6.70 -1.37
CA GLU A 50 11.84 -5.98 -0.12
C GLU A 50 10.92 -4.78 0.14
N ALA A 51 10.15 -4.32 -0.85
CA ALA A 51 9.32 -3.12 -0.71
C ALA A 51 8.27 -3.26 0.41
N PHE A 52 7.69 -4.45 0.55
CA PHE A 52 6.74 -4.76 1.63
C PHE A 52 7.44 -4.78 2.99
N GLU A 53 8.65 -5.32 3.09
CA GLU A 53 9.39 -5.37 4.35
C GLU A 53 9.88 -3.99 4.78
N HIS A 54 10.42 -3.22 3.83
CA HIS A 54 11.01 -1.92 4.08
C HIS A 54 10.00 -0.91 4.66
N GLN A 55 8.75 -0.92 4.19
CA GLN A 55 7.69 -0.05 4.70
C GLN A 55 7.43 -0.26 6.20
N TRP A 56 7.59 -1.49 6.69
CA TRP A 56 7.29 -1.87 8.07
C TRP A 56 8.52 -2.12 8.91
N ARG A 57 9.73 -1.81 8.42
CA ARG A 57 11.01 -2.07 9.12
C ARG A 57 11.13 -1.46 10.52
N HIS A 58 10.38 -0.41 10.81
CA HIS A 58 10.34 0.25 12.12
C HIS A 58 9.15 -0.13 12.98
N LEU A 59 8.29 -1.05 12.50
CA LEU A 59 7.17 -1.53 13.29
C LEU A 59 7.68 -2.42 14.42
N ASN A 60 7.31 -2.04 15.64
CA ASN A 60 7.66 -2.78 16.86
C ASN A 60 6.39 -3.17 17.63
N LEU A 61 5.50 -3.91 16.95
CA LEU A 61 4.21 -4.32 17.53
C LEU A 61 4.28 -5.72 18.17
N SER A 62 5.09 -6.61 17.60
CA SER A 62 5.34 -7.97 18.12
C SER A 62 6.74 -8.41 17.74
N ARG A 63 7.25 -9.47 18.39
CA ARG A 63 8.44 -10.19 17.92
C ARG A 63 8.14 -11.11 16.74
N GLU A 64 6.89 -11.48 16.58
CA GLU A 64 6.39 -12.32 15.47
C GLU A 64 5.50 -11.46 14.57
N GLN A 65 6.05 -11.02 13.46
CA GLN A 65 5.40 -10.09 12.54
C GLN A 65 5.41 -10.68 11.14
N TYR A 66 4.29 -10.51 10.43
CA TYR A 66 4.08 -10.99 9.08
C TYR A 66 3.63 -9.84 8.20
N THR A 67 3.99 -9.84 6.93
CA THR A 67 3.49 -8.93 5.91
C THR A 67 2.66 -9.69 4.88
N LEU A 68 1.56 -9.09 4.42
CA LEU A 68 0.78 -9.64 3.32
C LEU A 68 1.30 -9.07 2.00
N ARG A 69 1.90 -9.95 1.18
CA ARG A 69 2.18 -9.68 -0.23
C ARG A 69 0.95 -10.03 -1.06
N TYR A 70 0.40 -9.02 -1.72
CA TYR A 70 -0.71 -9.20 -2.64
C TYR A 70 -0.61 -8.22 -3.79
N GLU A 71 -0.95 -8.68 -4.99
CA GLU A 71 -1.15 -7.84 -6.17
C GLU A 71 -0.06 -6.77 -6.36
N SER A 72 1.22 -7.13 -6.17
CA SER A 72 2.34 -6.17 -6.08
C SER A 72 2.42 -5.28 -7.31
N LYS A 73 2.12 -5.83 -8.49
CA LYS A 73 2.08 -5.09 -9.75
C LYS A 73 1.13 -3.88 -9.67
N TYR A 74 -0.10 -4.10 -9.21
CA TYR A 74 -1.10 -3.03 -9.14
C TYR A 74 -0.81 -2.05 -8.00
N LEU A 75 -0.31 -2.54 -6.86
CA LEU A 75 0.12 -1.68 -5.76
C LEU A 75 1.30 -0.78 -6.14
N MET A 76 2.19 -1.27 -7.03
CA MET A 76 3.31 -0.49 -7.57
C MET A 76 2.84 0.57 -8.57
N GLU A 77 1.91 0.22 -9.47
CA GLU A 77 1.27 1.18 -10.36
C GLU A 77 0.58 2.29 -9.58
N LEU A 78 -0.09 1.94 -8.48
CA LEU A 78 -0.69 2.93 -7.58
C LEU A 78 0.37 3.79 -6.88
N GLY A 79 1.45 3.21 -6.38
CA GLY A 79 2.55 3.95 -5.79
C GLY A 79 3.17 4.97 -6.75
N LYS A 80 3.36 4.59 -8.03
CA LYS A 80 3.81 5.50 -9.09
C LYS A 80 2.84 6.65 -9.32
N ALA A 81 1.53 6.38 -9.35
CA ALA A 81 0.52 7.42 -9.46
C ALA A 81 0.56 8.38 -8.26
N MET A 82 0.73 7.87 -7.04
CA MET A 82 0.88 8.69 -5.83
C MET A 82 2.13 9.55 -5.86
N SER A 83 3.28 8.99 -6.25
CA SER A 83 4.53 9.75 -6.41
C SER A 83 4.42 10.86 -7.46
N TYR A 84 3.70 10.59 -8.56
CA TYR A 84 3.42 11.59 -9.58
C TYR A 84 2.57 12.74 -9.03
N ILE A 85 1.50 12.44 -8.29
CA ILE A 85 0.66 13.46 -7.64
C ILE A 85 1.47 14.29 -6.64
N MET A 86 2.34 13.65 -5.85
CA MET A 86 3.23 14.35 -4.91
C MET A 86 4.21 15.28 -5.64
N SER A 87 4.72 14.87 -6.80
CA SER A 87 5.60 15.73 -7.62
C SER A 87 4.89 16.97 -8.15
N ILE A 88 3.61 16.84 -8.52
CA ILE A 88 2.76 17.97 -8.92
C ILE A 88 2.54 18.89 -7.71
N ALA A 89 2.19 18.33 -6.55
CA ALA A 89 1.96 19.13 -5.34
C ALA A 89 3.21 19.93 -4.93
N VAL A 90 4.39 19.33 -4.99
CA VAL A 90 5.67 20.02 -4.73
C VAL A 90 5.92 21.11 -5.77
N SER A 91 5.69 20.84 -7.06
CA SER A 91 5.84 21.84 -8.12
C SER A 91 4.92 23.05 -7.92
N VAL A 92 3.66 22.81 -7.55
CA VAL A 92 2.68 23.86 -7.24
C VAL A 92 3.12 24.66 -6.00
N ALA A 93 3.59 24.00 -4.94
CA ALA A 93 4.06 24.68 -3.72
C ALA A 93 5.27 25.59 -4.00
N ILE A 94 6.22 25.15 -4.84
CA ILE A 94 7.36 25.96 -5.28
C ILE A 94 6.88 27.17 -6.09
N GLN A 95 5.96 26.96 -7.05
CA GLN A 95 5.41 28.04 -7.86
C GLN A 95 4.65 29.08 -7.02
N GLN A 96 3.86 28.64 -6.05
CA GLN A 96 3.15 29.55 -5.13
C GLN A 96 4.10 30.38 -4.27
N THR A 97 5.22 29.80 -3.81
CA THR A 97 6.22 30.52 -3.00
C THR A 97 6.99 31.57 -3.82
N LEU A 98 7.10 31.39 -5.13
CA LEU A 98 7.84 32.29 -6.03
C LEU A 98 6.97 33.39 -6.65
N MET A 99 5.66 33.39 -6.42
CA MET A 99 4.71 34.24 -7.13
C MET A 99 4.08 35.34 -6.27
N GLU A 100 4.70 36.54 -6.31
CA GLU A 100 4.24 37.78 -5.67
C GLU A 100 3.59 38.74 -6.69
N THR A 101 2.60 38.30 -7.48
CA THR A 101 1.86 39.20 -8.41
C THR A 101 0.38 38.82 -8.56
N ALA A 102 -0.51 39.80 -8.81
CA ALA A 102 -1.94 39.55 -9.02
C ALA A 102 -2.25 38.62 -10.22
N LEU A 103 -1.38 38.60 -11.23
CA LEU A 103 -1.47 37.69 -12.38
C LEU A 103 -1.27 36.22 -11.95
N ALA A 104 -0.45 35.97 -10.93
CA ALA A 104 -0.26 34.64 -10.38
C ALA A 104 -1.51 34.11 -9.69
N GLY A 105 -2.28 34.97 -9.01
CA GLY A 105 -3.56 34.58 -8.41
C GLY A 105 -4.57 34.07 -9.44
N LEU A 106 -4.63 34.72 -10.60
CA LEU A 106 -5.50 34.29 -11.71
C LEU A 106 -5.02 32.96 -12.33
N MET A 107 -3.71 32.80 -12.52
CA MET A 107 -3.13 31.58 -13.05
C MET A 107 -3.28 30.39 -12.09
N ALA A 108 -3.10 30.61 -10.78
CA ALA A 108 -3.31 29.60 -9.75
C ALA A 108 -4.77 29.12 -9.69
N ALA A 109 -5.74 30.04 -9.87
CA ALA A 109 -7.16 29.71 -9.89
C ALA A 109 -7.56 28.76 -11.04
N VAL A 110 -6.84 28.81 -12.18
CA VAL A 110 -7.04 27.90 -13.31
C VAL A 110 -6.16 26.66 -13.20
N ALA A 111 -4.92 26.80 -12.74
CA ALA A 111 -3.96 25.71 -12.63
C ALA A 111 -4.38 24.65 -11.62
N TRP A 112 -5.00 25.04 -10.50
CA TRP A 112 -5.43 24.10 -9.46
C TRP A 112 -6.52 23.12 -9.94
N PRO A 113 -7.62 23.56 -10.57
CA PRO A 113 -8.60 22.65 -11.18
C PRO A 113 -7.99 21.71 -12.23
N VAL A 114 -7.12 22.22 -13.10
CA VAL A 114 -6.47 21.41 -14.15
C VAL A 114 -5.56 20.36 -13.52
N ALA A 115 -4.76 20.73 -12.52
CA ALA A 115 -3.91 19.80 -11.79
C ALA A 115 -4.72 18.69 -11.11
N ILE A 116 -5.84 19.01 -10.45
CA ILE A 116 -6.73 18.01 -9.85
C ILE A 116 -7.30 17.05 -10.92
N LEU A 117 -7.77 17.58 -12.05
CA LEU A 117 -8.31 16.78 -13.15
C LEU A 117 -7.26 15.85 -13.74
N SER A 118 -6.02 16.33 -13.91
CA SER A 118 -4.90 15.51 -14.39
C SER A 118 -4.49 14.44 -13.37
N CYS A 119 -4.49 14.75 -12.07
CA CYS A 119 -4.22 13.77 -11.03
C CYS A 119 -5.31 12.68 -10.97
N ALA A 120 -6.58 13.07 -11.07
CA ALA A 120 -7.72 12.16 -11.03
C ALA A 120 -7.67 11.15 -12.19
N SER A 121 -7.39 11.62 -13.42
CA SER A 121 -7.35 10.73 -14.59
C SER A 121 -6.21 9.70 -14.55
N VAL A 122 -5.08 10.04 -13.92
CA VAL A 122 -3.95 9.11 -13.72
C VAL A 122 -4.24 8.10 -12.61
N LEU A 123 -4.97 8.51 -11.57
CA LEU A 123 -5.26 7.67 -10.40
C LEU A 123 -6.43 6.71 -10.64
N ASP A 124 -7.45 7.13 -11.39
CA ASP A 124 -8.74 6.43 -11.47
C ASP A 124 -8.63 4.97 -11.90
N ASN A 125 -7.78 4.66 -12.89
CA ASN A 125 -7.63 3.30 -13.38
C ASN A 125 -6.93 2.37 -12.37
N PRO A 126 -5.69 2.65 -11.90
CA PRO A 126 -5.02 1.77 -10.93
C PRO A 126 -5.78 1.68 -9.60
N TRP A 127 -6.39 2.78 -9.14
CA TRP A 127 -7.17 2.81 -7.90
C TRP A 127 -8.40 1.91 -7.98
N ASN A 128 -9.18 1.98 -9.06
CA ASN A 128 -10.38 1.15 -9.22
C ASN A 128 -10.04 -0.35 -9.29
N VAL A 129 -8.97 -0.72 -10.00
CA VAL A 129 -8.51 -2.11 -10.06
C VAL A 129 -8.10 -2.58 -8.67
N CYS A 130 -7.26 -1.82 -7.97
CA CYS A 130 -6.81 -2.20 -6.64
C CYS A 130 -7.96 -2.28 -5.62
N ILE A 131 -8.98 -1.43 -5.75
CA ILE A 131 -10.19 -1.48 -4.93
C ILE A 131 -10.91 -2.83 -5.06
N ALA A 132 -11.11 -3.30 -6.30
CA ALA A 132 -11.79 -4.56 -6.56
C ALA A 132 -10.94 -5.73 -6.02
N ARG A 133 -9.63 -5.69 -6.28
CA ARG A 133 -8.69 -6.71 -5.79
C ARG A 133 -8.59 -6.75 -4.27
N ALA A 134 -8.59 -5.60 -3.60
CA ALA A 134 -8.55 -5.54 -2.14
C ALA A 134 -9.73 -6.26 -1.47
N ALA A 135 -10.91 -6.23 -2.11
CA ALA A 135 -12.08 -6.97 -1.61
C ALA A 135 -11.88 -8.49 -1.75
N GLU A 136 -11.37 -8.96 -2.88
CA GLU A 136 -11.07 -10.37 -3.12
C GLU A 136 -9.98 -10.87 -2.16
N VAL A 137 -8.87 -10.13 -2.04
CA VAL A 137 -7.76 -10.45 -1.13
C VAL A 137 -8.24 -10.53 0.31
N GLY A 138 -9.17 -9.65 0.72
CA GLY A 138 -9.79 -9.69 2.04
C GLY A 138 -10.52 -11.01 2.32
N GLU A 139 -11.30 -11.53 1.36
CA GLU A 139 -11.99 -12.81 1.50
C GLU A 139 -11.03 -14.00 1.67
N TYR A 140 -9.92 -14.02 0.94
CA TYR A 140 -8.89 -15.05 1.10
C TYR A 140 -8.09 -14.91 2.39
N LEU A 141 -7.81 -13.67 2.80
CA LEU A 141 -7.18 -13.41 4.09
C LEU A 141 -8.06 -13.93 5.24
N ALA A 142 -9.37 -13.73 5.15
CA ALA A 142 -10.31 -14.27 6.12
C ALA A 142 -10.24 -15.80 6.20
N GLU A 143 -10.19 -16.48 5.06
CA GLU A 143 -10.03 -17.94 5.02
C GLU A 143 -8.70 -18.39 5.63
N ALA A 144 -7.61 -17.69 5.30
CA ALA A 144 -6.29 -17.98 5.86
C ALA A 144 -6.27 -17.82 7.40
N LEU A 145 -6.88 -16.77 7.94
CA LEU A 145 -6.96 -16.54 9.39
C LEU A 145 -7.91 -17.54 10.08
N LEU A 146 -9.04 -17.87 9.46
CA LEU A 146 -10.00 -18.85 9.97
C LEU A 146 -9.44 -20.28 9.97
N SER A 147 -8.48 -20.58 9.08
CA SER A 147 -7.75 -21.86 9.11
C SER A 147 -6.89 -22.05 10.37
N ARG A 148 -6.65 -20.96 11.12
CA ARG A 148 -5.86 -20.93 12.37
C ARG A 148 -4.47 -21.54 12.23
N SER A 149 -3.79 -21.29 11.10
CA SER A 149 -2.39 -21.69 10.90
C SER A 149 -1.45 -21.11 11.97
N HIS A 150 -1.79 -19.95 12.53
CA HIS A 150 -1.08 -19.30 13.66
C HIS A 150 -1.51 -19.81 15.05
N GLY A 151 -2.38 -20.82 15.11
CA GLY A 151 -2.98 -21.36 16.34
C GLY A 151 -4.13 -20.52 16.89
N LYS A 152 -4.40 -20.61 18.19
CA LYS A 152 -5.45 -19.83 18.89
C LYS A 152 -4.96 -18.49 19.43
N ARG A 153 -3.76 -18.06 19.03
CA ARG A 153 -3.16 -16.81 19.48
C ARG A 153 -3.87 -15.60 18.88
N PRO A 154 -4.01 -14.49 19.61
CA PRO A 154 -4.56 -13.26 19.06
C PRO A 154 -3.65 -12.72 17.95
N ILE A 155 -4.27 -12.19 16.90
CA ILE A 155 -3.59 -11.53 15.79
C ILE A 155 -3.96 -10.05 15.75
N SER A 156 -2.96 -9.18 15.63
CA SER A 156 -3.15 -7.75 15.42
C SER A 156 -3.02 -7.42 13.94
N LEU A 157 -4.05 -6.83 13.34
CA LEU A 157 -4.05 -6.43 11.94
C LEU A 157 -3.75 -4.93 11.83
N VAL A 158 -2.72 -4.57 11.06
CA VAL A 158 -2.35 -3.17 10.80
C VAL A 158 -2.28 -2.95 9.30
N GLY A 159 -2.97 -1.94 8.80
CA GLY A 159 -2.88 -1.60 7.38
C GLY A 159 -3.27 -0.17 7.13
N PHE A 160 -2.81 0.38 6.01
CA PHE A 160 -3.13 1.73 5.57
C PHE A 160 -3.74 1.69 4.16
N SER A 161 -4.54 2.70 3.81
CA SER A 161 -5.14 2.84 2.47
C SER A 161 -5.83 1.55 1.98
N LEU A 162 -5.44 0.99 0.83
CA LEU A 162 -5.98 -0.26 0.32
C LEU A 162 -5.72 -1.47 1.25
N GLY A 163 -4.63 -1.45 2.01
CA GLY A 163 -4.37 -2.48 3.00
C GLY A 163 -5.38 -2.44 4.16
N ALA A 164 -5.82 -1.25 4.55
CA ALA A 164 -6.94 -1.11 5.48
C ALA A 164 -8.26 -1.63 4.88
N ARG A 165 -8.46 -1.43 3.56
CA ARG A 165 -9.62 -1.98 2.84
C ARG A 165 -9.59 -3.51 2.77
N VAL A 166 -8.42 -4.12 2.56
CA VAL A 166 -8.23 -5.58 2.65
C VAL A 166 -8.64 -6.07 4.04
N ILE A 167 -8.17 -5.43 5.10
CA ILE A 167 -8.52 -5.79 6.49
C ILE A 167 -10.02 -5.65 6.72
N TYR A 168 -10.65 -4.57 6.25
CA TYR A 168 -12.08 -4.38 6.35
C TYR A 168 -12.87 -5.53 5.70
N HIS A 169 -12.54 -5.88 4.46
CA HIS A 169 -13.21 -6.98 3.76
C HIS A 169 -12.92 -8.34 4.39
N CYS A 170 -11.72 -8.55 4.93
CA CYS A 170 -11.39 -9.73 5.72
C CYS A 170 -12.29 -9.86 6.95
N LEU A 171 -12.41 -8.81 7.77
CA LEU A 171 -13.25 -8.84 8.96
C LEU A 171 -14.73 -9.00 8.60
N LEU A 172 -15.18 -8.36 7.51
CA LEU A 172 -16.54 -8.52 7.00
C LEU A 172 -16.81 -9.97 6.57
N ALA A 173 -15.88 -10.60 5.86
CA ALA A 173 -15.97 -12.00 5.46
C ALA A 173 -16.01 -12.94 6.67
N MET A 174 -15.14 -12.70 7.67
CA MET A 174 -15.12 -13.47 8.92
C MET A 174 -16.43 -13.32 9.71
N SER A 175 -17.05 -12.13 9.71
CA SER A 175 -18.32 -11.92 10.43
C SER A 175 -19.51 -12.69 9.83
N LYS A 176 -19.40 -13.11 8.57
CA LYS A 176 -20.44 -13.84 7.84
C LYS A 176 -20.28 -15.37 7.94
N ARG A 177 -19.18 -15.86 8.50
CA ARG A 177 -18.82 -17.29 8.58
C ARG A 177 -18.80 -17.75 10.03
#